data_AF-A0A8J5MY52-F1
#
_entry.id   AF-A0A8J5MY52-F1
#
_cell.length_a   1.000
_cell.length_b   1.000
_cell.length_c   1.000
_cell.angle_alpha   90.00
_cell.angle_beta   90.00
_cell.angle_gamma   90.00
#
_symmetry.space_group_name_H-M   'P 1'
#
loop_
_entity.id
_entity.type
_entity.pdbx_description
1 polymer ?
#
loop_
_entity_poly.entity_id
_entity_poly.type
_entity_poly.pdbx_seq_one_letter_code
_entity_poly.pdbx_strand_id
1 'polypeptide(L)'
;MAGSVDPTTTDTSPAEPPPMKRNKFFALANRSSTPRPTPSETEVSLYLNQPCLQEDGDPLGYWKAKQPEFPVLTRLAAKYLAISATSVPVERLFSMAGKLFGPEVQFKR
;
A
#
# COMPACT_ATOMS: atom_id res chain seq x y z
N MET A 1 -35.55 47.89 -68.60
CA MET A 1 -35.28 46.58 -67.96
C MET A 1 -36.12 46.48 -66.70
N ALA A 2 -37.20 45.70 -66.77
CA ALA A 2 -37.91 45.17 -65.60
C ALA A 2 -36.95 44.27 -64.80
N GLY A 3 -37.12 43.95 -63.53
CA GLY A 3 -38.19 44.12 -62.56
C GLY A 3 -37.78 43.28 -61.34
N SER A 4 -38.16 43.73 -60.15
CA SER A 4 -37.88 43.11 -58.86
C SER A 4 -38.57 41.76 -58.69
N VAL A 5 -37.87 40.78 -58.08
CA VAL A 5 -38.48 39.64 -57.37
C VAL A 5 -37.65 39.37 -56.10
N ASP A 6 -38.26 39.61 -54.93
CA ASP A 6 -38.00 38.85 -53.70
C ASP A 6 -39.14 37.82 -53.59
N PRO A 7 -38.98 36.64 -52.93
CA PRO A 7 -39.29 36.61 -51.48
C PRO A 7 -38.65 35.48 -50.63
N THR A 8 -38.58 35.74 -49.31
CA THR A 8 -38.94 34.81 -48.20
C THR A 8 -38.02 33.63 -47.83
N THR A 9 -37.41 33.79 -46.65
CA THR A 9 -37.34 32.85 -45.50
C THR A 9 -36.63 31.51 -45.68
N THR A 10 -35.62 31.23 -44.83
CA THR A 10 -35.57 30.05 -43.94
C THR A 10 -34.41 30.22 -42.94
N ASP A 11 -34.77 30.46 -41.69
CA ASP A 11 -34.03 30.14 -40.47
C ASP A 11 -33.49 28.71 -40.51
N THR A 12 -32.18 28.46 -40.31
CA THR A 12 -31.67 27.14 -39.86
C THR A 12 -30.25 27.24 -39.29
N SER A 13 -30.20 27.13 -37.96
CA SER A 13 -29.08 26.77 -37.09
C SER A 13 -28.13 25.68 -37.63
N PRO A 14 -26.80 25.77 -37.46
CA PRO A 14 -25.91 24.64 -37.62
C PRO A 14 -25.49 24.04 -36.27
N ALA A 15 -26.04 22.84 -36.03
CA ALA A 15 -25.38 21.65 -35.51
C ALA A 15 -24.97 21.56 -34.02
N GLU A 16 -25.90 21.03 -33.22
CA GLU A 16 -25.59 20.25 -32.01
C GLU A 16 -24.98 18.88 -32.43
N PRO A 17 -23.90 18.38 -31.79
CA PRO A 17 -23.32 17.08 -32.16
C PRO A 17 -24.31 15.93 -31.87
N PRO A 18 -24.34 14.89 -32.72
CA PRO A 18 -25.35 13.83 -32.65
C PRO A 18 -25.25 13.03 -31.34
N PRO A 19 -26.37 12.52 -30.80
CA PRO A 19 -26.35 11.68 -29.61
C PRO A 19 -25.62 10.37 -29.92
N MET A 20 -24.38 10.23 -29.40
CA MET A 20 -23.65 8.98 -29.49
C MET A 20 -24.38 7.90 -28.69
N LYS A 21 -24.89 6.89 -29.40
CA LYS A 21 -25.46 5.68 -28.81
C LYS A 21 -24.38 4.99 -27.96
N ARG A 22 -24.46 5.18 -26.64
CA ARG A 22 -23.52 4.60 -25.68
C ARG A 22 -23.68 3.08 -25.69
N ASN A 23 -22.73 2.39 -26.32
CA ASN A 23 -22.68 0.93 -26.32
C ASN A 23 -22.53 0.40 -24.89
N LYS A 24 -23.59 -0.26 -24.39
CA LYS A 24 -23.63 -0.84 -23.04
C LYS A 24 -22.56 -1.91 -22.79
N PHE A 25 -21.91 -2.41 -23.83
CA PHE A 25 -20.80 -3.35 -23.75
C PHE A 25 -19.56 -2.80 -23.04
N PHE A 26 -19.32 -1.48 -23.10
CA PHE A 26 -18.20 -0.85 -22.38
C PHE A 26 -18.61 -0.29 -21.00
N ALA A 27 -19.89 -0.43 -20.62
CA ALA A 27 -20.41 0.12 -19.37
C ALA A 27 -20.04 -0.69 -18.11
N LEU A 28 -19.33 -1.82 -18.26
CA LEU A 28 -18.83 -2.61 -17.13
C LEU A 28 -17.47 -2.10 -16.60
N ALA A 29 -16.70 -1.38 -17.41
CA ALA A 29 -15.37 -0.87 -17.04
C ALA A 29 -15.42 0.35 -16.12
N ASN A 30 -16.56 1.05 -16.02
CA ASN A 30 -16.75 2.18 -15.12
C ASN A 30 -17.63 1.85 -13.92
N ARG A 31 -17.76 0.57 -13.56
CA ARG A 31 -18.27 0.21 -12.24
C ARG A 31 -17.12 0.48 -11.26
N SER A 32 -16.90 1.75 -10.93
CA SER A 32 -16.10 2.13 -9.77
C SER A 32 -16.87 1.68 -8.53
N SER A 33 -16.80 0.39 -8.22
CA SER A 33 -16.88 -0.01 -6.83
C SER A 33 -15.65 0.60 -6.20
N THR A 34 -15.78 1.76 -5.56
CA THR A 34 -14.80 2.15 -4.56
C THR A 34 -14.69 0.95 -3.62
N PRO A 35 -13.54 0.25 -3.57
CA PRO A 35 -13.38 -0.81 -2.61
C PRO A 35 -13.61 -0.15 -1.25
N ARG A 36 -14.57 -0.65 -0.48
CA ARG A 36 -14.75 -0.17 0.89
C ARG A 36 -13.41 -0.47 1.57
N PRO A 37 -12.68 0.54 2.08
CA PRO A 37 -11.34 0.32 2.57
C PRO A 37 -11.40 -0.74 3.66
N THR A 38 -10.59 -1.78 3.47
CA THR A 38 -10.53 -2.86 4.45
C THR A 38 -9.92 -2.31 5.74
N PRO A 39 -10.24 -2.87 6.91
CA PRO A 39 -9.66 -2.41 8.18
C PRO A 39 -8.11 -2.36 8.16
N SER A 40 -7.47 -3.21 7.36
CA SER A 40 -6.02 -3.17 7.10
C SER A 40 -5.55 -1.97 6.28
N GLU A 41 -6.27 -1.56 5.22
CA GLU A 41 -5.94 -0.36 4.44
C GLU A 41 -6.13 0.92 5.27
N THR A 42 -7.12 0.91 6.17
CA THR A 42 -7.32 2.02 7.10
C THR A 42 -6.21 2.10 8.15
N GLU A 43 -5.74 0.99 8.71
CA GLU A 43 -4.64 0.98 9.67
C GLU A 43 -3.33 1.52 9.07
N VAL A 44 -2.97 1.07 7.85
CA VAL A 44 -1.75 1.54 7.16
C VAL A 44 -1.81 3.04 6.92
N SER A 45 -2.94 3.54 6.42
CA SER A 45 -3.11 4.97 6.15
C SER A 45 -3.02 5.79 7.44
N LEU A 46 -3.65 5.34 8.52
CA LEU A 46 -3.61 6.01 9.82
C LEU A 46 -2.18 6.04 10.39
N TYR A 47 -1.45 4.93 10.32
CA TYR A 47 -0.06 4.85 10.80
C TYR A 47 0.87 5.77 10.00
N LEU A 48 0.76 5.80 8.68
CA LEU A 48 1.63 6.65 7.83
C LEU A 48 1.39 8.15 8.04
N ASN A 49 0.24 8.54 8.59
CA ASN A 49 -0.07 9.93 8.96
C ASN A 49 0.34 10.28 10.41
N GLN A 50 0.83 9.32 11.20
CA GLN A 50 1.34 9.58 12.55
C GLN A 50 2.79 10.07 12.50
N PRO A 51 3.24 10.84 13.51
CA PRO A 51 4.66 11.18 13.63
C PRO A 51 5.50 9.92 13.82
N CYS A 52 6.73 9.94 13.29
CA CYS A 52 7.67 8.84 13.47
C CYS A 52 8.12 8.74 14.94
N LEU A 53 8.44 7.51 15.35
CA LEU A 53 9.14 7.27 16.60
C LEU A 53 10.50 7.98 16.56
N GLN A 54 10.94 8.52 17.70
CA GLN A 54 12.29 9.09 17.83
C GLN A 54 13.36 8.04 17.55
N GLU A 55 14.53 8.46 17.06
CA GLU A 55 15.64 7.55 16.70
C GLU A 55 16.10 6.69 17.90
N ASP A 56 16.03 7.26 19.10
CA ASP A 56 16.42 6.60 20.35
C ASP A 56 15.29 5.78 20.99
N GLY A 57 14.12 5.76 20.36
CA GLY A 57 12.92 5.10 20.88
C GLY A 57 12.98 3.58 20.73
N ASP A 58 12.29 2.86 21.63
CA ASP A 58 12.11 1.41 21.52
C ASP A 58 10.98 1.06 20.54
N PRO A 59 11.29 0.49 19.35
CA PRO A 59 10.27 0.16 18.37
C PRO A 59 9.32 -0.94 18.86
N LEU A 60 9.84 -1.93 19.60
CA LEU A 60 9.01 -3.04 20.10
C LEU A 60 8.06 -2.56 21.20
N GLY A 61 8.55 -1.70 22.10
CA GLY A 61 7.74 -1.02 23.11
C GLY A 61 6.65 -0.14 22.50
N TYR A 62 6.98 0.63 21.45
CA TYR A 62 6.02 1.45 20.71
C TYR A 62 4.87 0.60 20.14
N TRP A 63 5.20 -0.47 19.41
CA TRP A 63 4.19 -1.35 18.81
C TRP A 63 3.35 -2.07 19.86
N LYS A 64 3.93 -2.42 21.02
CA LYS A 64 3.18 -3.00 22.13
C LYS A 64 2.12 -2.04 22.69
N ALA A 65 2.46 -0.76 22.85
CA ALA A 65 1.52 0.26 23.32
C ALA A 65 0.41 0.56 22.29
N LYS A 66 0.74 0.45 21.00
CA LYS A 66 -0.15 0.72 19.86
C LYS A 66 -1.06 -0.44 19.45
N GLN A 67 -0.97 -1.60 20.13
CA GLN A 67 -1.77 -2.79 19.84
C GLN A 67 -3.29 -2.52 19.77
N PRO A 68 -3.92 -1.72 20.65
CA PRO A 68 -5.37 -1.48 20.59
C PRO A 68 -5.78 -0.64 19.37
N GLU A 69 -4.87 0.19 18.87
CA GLU A 69 -5.10 1.12 17.76
C GLU A 69 -4.79 0.48 16.40
N PHE A 70 -3.78 -0.39 16.35
CA PHE A 70 -3.31 -1.07 15.15
C PHE A 70 -3.15 -2.59 15.35
N PRO A 71 -4.23 -3.35 15.56
CA PRO A 71 -4.15 -4.78 15.86
C PRO A 71 -3.51 -5.61 14.73
N VAL A 72 -3.70 -5.24 13.46
CA VAL A 72 -3.09 -5.97 12.33
C VAL A 72 -1.63 -5.59 12.16
N LEU A 73 -1.30 -4.30 12.15
CA LEU A 73 0.08 -3.84 11.99
C LEU A 73 0.97 -4.26 13.15
N THR A 74 0.48 -4.22 14.39
CA THR A 74 1.27 -4.62 15.56
C THR A 74 1.71 -6.08 15.47
N ARG A 75 0.84 -6.96 14.96
CA ARG A 75 1.18 -8.37 14.72
C ARG A 75 2.29 -8.54 13.68
N LEU A 76 2.28 -7.72 12.63
CA LEU A 76 3.34 -7.73 11.61
C LEU A 76 4.64 -7.15 12.18
N ALA A 77 4.56 -6.01 12.86
CA ALA A 77 5.70 -5.35 13.48
C ALA A 77 6.43 -6.28 14.47
N ALA A 78 5.69 -6.98 15.34
CA ALA A 78 6.27 -7.96 16.25
C ALA A 78 7.01 -9.09 15.52
N LYS A 79 6.51 -9.54 14.37
CA LYS A 79 7.14 -10.61 13.58
C LYS A 79 8.43 -10.14 12.90
N TYR A 80 8.44 -8.94 12.34
CA TYR A 80 9.55 -8.48 11.51
C TYR A 80 10.64 -7.74 12.30
N LEU A 81 10.27 -6.96 13.32
CA LEU A 81 11.23 -6.19 14.11
C LEU A 81 11.99 -7.04 15.14
N ALA A 82 11.43 -8.20 15.52
CA ALA A 82 12.12 -9.14 16.42
C ALA A 82 13.25 -9.93 15.73
N ILE A 83 13.33 -9.89 14.39
CA ILE A 83 14.35 -10.60 13.63
C ILE A 83 15.63 -9.77 13.64
N SER A 84 16.73 -10.37 14.10
CA SER A 84 18.04 -9.74 13.96
C SER A 84 18.41 -9.56 12.50
N ALA A 85 18.94 -8.39 12.14
CA ALA A 85 19.38 -8.10 10.78
C ALA A 85 20.61 -8.91 10.34
N THR A 86 21.28 -9.59 11.27
CA THR A 86 22.54 -10.32 11.01
C THR A 86 22.46 -11.77 11.49
N SER A 87 23.31 -12.63 10.94
CA SER A 87 23.51 -14.01 11.37
C SER A 87 24.28 -14.14 12.70
N VAL A 88 24.76 -13.04 13.27
CA VAL A 88 25.57 -13.01 14.50
C VAL A 88 24.99 -13.84 15.65
N PRO A 89 23.66 -13.82 15.94
CA PRO A 89 23.10 -14.65 17.00
C PRO A 89 23.29 -16.15 16.75
N VAL A 90 23.13 -16.58 15.49
CA VAL A 90 23.30 -17.99 15.11
C VAL A 90 24.76 -18.39 15.18
N GLU A 91 25.68 -17.53 14.69
CA GLU A 91 27.12 -17.77 14.75
C GLU A 91 27.63 -17.85 16.18
N ARG A 92 27.12 -16.99 17.08
CA ARG A 92 27.41 -17.05 18.51
C ARG A 92 26.94 -18.37 19.10
N LEU A 93 25.73 -18.80 18.78
CA LEU A 93 25.18 -20.08 19.23
C LEU A 93 26.04 -21.26 18.74
N PHE A 94 26.39 -21.29 17.46
CA PHE A 94 27.26 -22.34 16.89
C PHE A 94 28.68 -22.29 17.46
N SER A 95 29.22 -21.11 17.73
CA SER A 95 30.54 -20.96 18.37
C SER A 95 30.54 -21.51 19.80
N MET A 96 29.47 -21.26 20.56
CA MET A 96 29.30 -21.81 21.90
C MET A 96 29.12 -23.34 21.86
N ALA A 97 28.29 -23.83 20.94
CA ALA A 97 28.10 -25.26 20.73
C ALA A 97 29.42 -25.95 20.32
N GLY A 98 30.20 -25.34 19.43
CA GLY A 98 31.51 -25.84 19.02
C GLY A 98 32.51 -25.91 20.18
N LYS A 99 32.43 -25.00 21.15
CA LYS A 99 33.23 -25.09 22.39
C LYS A 99 32.76 -26.21 23.33
N LEU A 100 31.46 -26.52 23.33
CA LEU A 100 30.89 -27.53 24.23
C LEU A 100 31.00 -28.95 23.66
N PHE A 101 30.82 -29.10 22.35
CA PHE A 101 30.76 -30.39 21.66
C PHE A 101 31.96 -30.66 20.75
N GLY A 102 32.82 -29.66 20.53
CA GLY A 102 34.03 -29.81 19.73
C GLY A 102 35.01 -30.77 20.40
N PRO A 103 35.74 -31.59 19.62
CA PRO A 103 36.77 -32.46 20.18
C PRO A 103 37.82 -31.61 20.88
N GLU A 104 38.09 -31.91 22.15
CA GLU A 104 39.18 -31.28 22.88
C GLU A 104 40.50 -31.66 22.20
N VAL A 105 41.08 -30.72 21.47
CA VAL A 105 42.39 -30.88 20.86
C VAL A 105 43.42 -30.88 21.98
N GLN A 106 43.68 -32.07 22.52
CA GLN A 106 44.83 -32.33 23.38
C GLN A 106 46.09 -32.10 22.56
N PHE A 107 46.58 -30.86 22.55
CA PHE A 107 47.87 -30.52 21.98
C PHE A 107 48.97 -31.11 22.88
N LYS A 108 49.29 -32.38 22.63
CA LYS A 108 50.38 -33.09 23.30
C LYS A 108 51.69 -32.65 22.66
N ARG A 109 52.46 -31.82 23.37
CA ARG A 109 53.88 -31.55 23.10
C ARG A 109 54.74 -32.76 23.43
#